data_AF-A0A4P6JMG4-F1
#
_entry.id   AF-A0A4P6JMG4-F1
#
_cell.length_a   1.000
_cell.length_b   1.000
_cell.length_c   1.000
_cell.angle_alpha   90.00
_cell.angle_beta   90.00
_cell.angle_gamma   90.00
#
_symmetry.space_group_name_H-M   'P 1'
#
loop_
_entity.id
_entity.type
_entity.pdbx_description
1 polymer ?
#
loop_
_entity_poly.entity_id
_entity_poly.type
_entity_poly.pdbx_seq_one_letter_code
_entity_poly.pdbx_strand_id
1 'polypeptide(L)'
;MAKLSEKDRDKLPASAFAFPRERKEPLVDARHVQEALARFDQVEDVSNKERDEAWKRIQQAAKKFDVQLEEQNWHELFKRNGRPIPRD
;
A
#
# COMPACT_ATOMS: atom_id res chain seq x y z
N MET A 1 -0.55 6.72 -11.88
CA MET A 1 0.71 5.96 -11.84
C MET A 1 1.84 6.97 -11.88
N ALA A 2 2.38 7.35 -10.72
CA ALA A 2 3.72 7.92 -10.63
C ALA A 2 4.66 6.90 -11.29
N LYS A 3 5.20 7.25 -12.45
CA LYS A 3 5.85 6.27 -13.32
C LYS A 3 7.26 6.00 -12.83
N LEU A 4 7.39 5.03 -11.92
CA LEU A 4 8.67 4.38 -11.66
C LEU A 4 8.97 3.42 -12.81
N SER A 5 10.16 3.48 -13.40
CA SER A 5 10.54 2.51 -14.43
C SER A 5 10.74 1.13 -13.81
N GLU A 6 10.59 0.05 -14.59
CA GLU A 6 10.85 -1.31 -14.10
C GLU A 6 12.27 -1.46 -13.56
N LYS A 7 13.27 -0.89 -14.26
CA LYS A 7 14.68 -0.90 -13.83
C LYS A 7 14.90 -0.18 -12.50
N ASP A 8 14.16 0.90 -12.24
CA ASP A 8 14.26 1.61 -10.97
C ASP A 8 13.54 0.84 -9.86
N ARG A 9 12.40 0.23 -10.19
CA ARG A 9 11.65 -0.65 -9.29
C ARG A 9 12.49 -1.84 -8.85
N ASP A 10 13.26 -2.47 -9.73
CA ASP A 10 14.10 -3.65 -9.40
C ASP A 10 15.22 -3.34 -8.40
N LYS A 11 15.72 -2.10 -8.42
CA LYS A 11 16.77 -1.64 -7.50
C LYS A 11 16.24 -1.29 -6.11
N LEU A 12 14.93 -1.17 -5.94
CA LEU A 12 14.36 -0.83 -4.64
C LEU A 12 14.50 -1.97 -3.63
N PRO A 13 14.88 -1.66 -2.38
CA PRO A 13 14.88 -2.65 -1.31
C PRO A 13 13.44 -3.08 -1.00
N ALA A 14 13.29 -4.27 -0.43
CA ALA A 14 11.98 -4.82 -0.07
C ALA A 14 11.19 -3.90 0.88
N SER A 15 11.88 -3.14 1.74
CA SER A 15 11.31 -2.15 2.65
C SER A 15 10.65 -0.94 1.97
N ALA A 16 10.88 -0.76 0.66
CA ALA A 16 10.26 0.30 -0.11
C ALA A 16 8.85 -0.06 -0.63
N PHE A 17 8.34 -1.26 -0.33
CA PHE A 17 7.04 -1.75 -0.78
C PHE A 17 6.11 -1.97 0.40
N ALA A 18 4.81 -1.72 0.21
CA ALA A 18 3.80 -2.10 1.21
C ALA A 18 3.69 -3.63 1.33
N PHE A 19 3.82 -4.33 0.19
CA PHE A 19 3.82 -5.79 0.05
C PHE A 19 5.18 -6.26 -0.49
N PRO A 20 6.19 -6.49 0.39
CA PRO A 20 7.57 -6.71 -0.02
C PRO A 20 7.81 -7.97 -0.83
N ARG A 21 7.09 -9.06 -0.53
CA ARG A 21 7.26 -10.36 -1.19
C ARG A 21 6.76 -10.31 -2.63
N GLU A 22 5.64 -9.64 -2.85
CA GLU A 22 4.98 -9.45 -4.13
C GLU A 22 5.57 -8.25 -4.90
N ARG A 23 6.43 -7.46 -4.24
CA ARG A 23 6.94 -6.16 -4.71
C ARG A 23 5.82 -5.23 -5.19
N LYS A 24 4.62 -5.32 -4.58
CA LYS A 24 3.45 -4.49 -4.92
C LYS A 24 3.45 -3.23 -4.05
N GLU A 25 2.84 -2.15 -4.57
CA GLU A 25 2.70 -0.89 -3.84
C GLU A 25 4.02 -0.26 -3.38
N PRO A 26 4.88 0.22 -4.30
CA PRO A 26 6.05 1.01 -3.88
C PRO A 26 5.60 2.24 -3.08
N LEU A 27 6.38 2.62 -2.06
CA LEU A 27 6.14 3.70 -1.11
C LEU A 27 7.34 4.65 -1.09
N VAL A 28 7.72 5.17 -2.26
CA VAL A 28 8.96 5.96 -2.44
C VAL A 28 8.76 7.46 -2.39
N ASP A 29 7.52 7.94 -2.51
CA ASP A 29 7.12 9.35 -2.38
C ASP A 29 5.64 9.48 -2.00
N ALA A 30 5.17 10.72 -1.81
CA ALA A 30 3.78 11.02 -1.44
C ALA A 30 2.74 10.49 -2.46
N ARG A 31 3.04 10.57 -3.77
CA ARG A 31 2.10 10.13 -4.80
C ARG A 31 1.95 8.61 -4.76
N HIS A 32 3.06 7.91 -4.57
CA HIS A 32 3.08 6.47 -4.41
C HIS A 32 2.30 6.00 -3.18
N VAL A 33 2.38 6.73 -2.05
CA VAL A 33 1.56 6.43 -0.87
C VAL A 33 0.07 6.64 -1.15
N GLN A 34 -0.31 7.75 -1.79
CA GLN A 34 -1.71 8.01 -2.16
C GLN A 34 -2.26 6.95 -3.11
N GLU A 35 -1.46 6.54 -4.10
CA GLU A 35 -1.84 5.45 -5.00
C GLU A 35 -2.00 4.13 -4.26
N ALA A 36 -1.11 3.81 -3.31
CA ALA A 36 -1.22 2.61 -2.50
C ALA A 36 -2.48 2.59 -1.65
N LEU A 37 -2.91 3.73 -1.10
CA LEU A 37 -4.20 3.85 -0.41
C LEU A 37 -5.37 3.63 -1.35
N ALA A 38 -5.32 4.23 -2.55
CA ALA A 38 -6.39 4.16 -3.54
C ALA A 38 -6.62 2.74 -4.08
N ARG A 39 -5.56 1.92 -4.19
CA ARG A 39 -5.63 0.57 -4.76
C ARG A 39 -5.38 -0.56 -3.75
N PHE A 40 -5.35 -0.25 -2.46
CA PHE A 40 -5.11 -1.25 -1.41
C PHE A 40 -6.08 -2.44 -1.49
N ASP A 41 -7.34 -2.15 -1.75
CA ASP A 41 -8.45 -3.11 -1.89
C ASP A 41 -8.45 -3.90 -3.21
N GLN A 42 -7.52 -3.59 -4.10
CA GLN A 42 -7.27 -4.28 -5.37
C GLN A 42 -6.06 -5.21 -5.29
N VAL A 43 -5.34 -5.24 -4.16
CA VAL A 43 -4.18 -6.11 -4.00
C VAL A 43 -4.64 -7.53 -3.70
N GLU A 44 -4.47 -8.39 -4.70
CA GLU A 44 -4.77 -9.82 -4.68
C GLU A 44 -3.53 -10.67 -4.33
N ASP A 45 -3.73 -11.96 -4.09
CA ASP A 45 -2.70 -12.96 -3.72
C ASP A 45 -1.91 -12.63 -2.45
N VAL A 46 -2.57 -11.99 -1.48
CA VAL A 46 -1.97 -11.67 -0.16
C VAL A 46 -2.95 -12.05 0.95
N SER A 47 -2.41 -12.42 2.11
CA SER A 47 -3.15 -12.74 3.34
C SER A 47 -3.60 -11.47 4.09
N ASN A 48 -4.56 -11.56 5.02
CA ASN A 48 -4.88 -10.38 5.85
C ASN A 48 -3.72 -10.00 6.77
N LYS A 49 -2.88 -10.96 7.19
CA LYS A 49 -1.63 -10.65 7.88
C LYS A 49 -0.72 -9.76 7.03
N GLU A 50 -0.58 -10.06 5.75
CA GLU A 50 0.19 -9.20 4.83
C GLU A 50 -0.48 -7.83 4.65
N ARG A 51 -1.81 -7.75 4.62
CA ARG A 51 -2.54 -6.47 4.62
C ARG A 51 -2.31 -5.66 5.90
N ASP A 52 -2.33 -6.29 7.06
CA ASP A 52 -2.04 -5.61 8.34
C ASP A 52 -0.62 -5.04 8.38
N GLU A 53 0.36 -5.79 7.89
CA GLU A 53 1.74 -5.31 7.80
C GLU A 53 1.89 -4.21 6.74
N ALA A 54 1.22 -4.35 5.59
CA ALA A 54 1.22 -3.34 4.54
C ALA A 54 0.61 -2.02 5.03
N TRP A 55 -0.49 -2.07 5.78
CA TRP A 55 -1.10 -0.90 6.40
C TRP A 55 -0.12 -0.16 7.32
N LYS A 56 0.61 -0.89 8.18
CA LYS A 56 1.66 -0.29 9.04
C LYS A 56 2.75 0.40 8.23
N ARG A 57 3.20 -0.19 7.12
CA ARG A 57 4.21 0.40 6.23
C ARG A 57 3.67 1.66 5.54
N ILE A 58 2.41 1.63 5.10
CA ILE A 58 1.73 2.80 4.51
C ILE A 58 1.60 3.92 5.55
N GLN A 59 1.23 3.63 6.80
CA GLN A 59 1.18 4.63 7.87
C GLN A 59 2.54 5.31 8.12
N GLN A 60 3.61 4.52 8.14
CA GLN A 60 4.97 5.05 8.30
C GLN A 60 5.38 5.91 7.10
N ALA A 61 5.10 5.46 5.88
CA ALA A 61 5.40 6.21 4.67
C ALA A 61 4.56 7.49 4.56
N ALA A 62 3.28 7.44 4.93
CA ALA A 62 2.39 8.59 4.96
C ALA A 62 2.93 9.68 5.90
N LYS A 63 3.35 9.30 7.11
CA LYS A 63 4.02 10.22 8.04
C LYS A 63 5.32 10.79 7.46
N LYS A 64 6.13 9.96 6.78
CA LYS A 64 7.40 10.38 6.19
C LYS A 64 7.22 11.39 5.04
N PHE A 65 6.18 11.20 4.23
CA PHE A 65 5.92 11.99 3.03
C PHE A 65 4.79 13.02 3.20
N ASP A 66 4.37 13.27 4.43
CA ASP A 66 3.31 14.23 4.80
C ASP A 66 1.97 14.00 4.05
N VAL A 67 1.59 12.72 3.93
CA VAL A 67 0.29 12.31 3.40
C VAL A 67 -0.68 12.10 4.55
N GLN A 68 -1.82 12.78 4.51
CA GLN A 68 -2.88 12.61 5.50
C GLN A 68 -3.64 11.30 5.26
N LEU A 69 -3.90 10.57 6.34
CA LEU A 69 -4.72 9.36 6.34
C LEU A 69 -6.08 9.70 6.94
N GLU A 70 -7.14 9.42 6.19
CA GLU A 70 -8.52 9.56 6.68
C GLU A 70 -8.98 8.27 7.36
N GLU A 71 -8.44 7.13 6.94
CA GLU A 71 -8.78 5.82 7.45
C GLU A 71 -7.91 5.43 8.65
N GLN A 72 -8.53 4.76 9.63
CA GLN A 72 -7.82 4.26 10.81
C GLN A 72 -7.19 2.88 10.56
N ASN A 73 -7.81 2.10 9.67
CA ASN A 73 -7.38 0.75 9.32
C ASN A 73 -7.75 0.42 7.86
N TRP A 74 -7.10 -0.59 7.30
CA TRP A 74 -7.31 -0.96 5.90
C TRP A 74 -8.72 -1.51 5.60
N HIS A 75 -9.48 -1.97 6.59
CA HIS A 75 -10.86 -2.45 6.36
C HIS A 75 -11.77 -1.29 5.93
N GLU A 76 -11.49 -0.06 6.38
CA GLU A 76 -12.22 1.14 5.97
C GLU A 76 -12.01 1.45 4.49
N LEU A 77 -10.85 1.12 3.90
CA LEU A 77 -10.61 1.27 2.47
C LEU A 77 -11.56 0.36 1.66
N PHE A 78 -11.74 -0.89 2.09
CA PHE A 78 -12.70 -1.81 1.46
C PHE A 78 -14.14 -1.30 1.60
N LYS A 79 -14.53 -0.85 2.80
CA LYS A 79 -15.88 -0.28 3.03
C LYS A 79 -16.13 0.96 2.16
N ARG A 80 -15.18 1.89 2.12
CA ARG A 80 -15.26 3.12 1.33
C ARG A 80 -15.46 2.81 -0.16
N ASN A 81 -14.76 1.80 -0.66
CA ASN A 81 -14.81 1.42 -2.07
C ASN A 81 -15.94 0.41 -2.38
N GLY A 82 -16.80 0.09 -1.41
CA GLY A 82 -17.92 -0.84 -1.57
C GLY A 82 -17.48 -2.28 -1.84
N ARG A 83 -16.24 -2.66 -1.48
CA ARG A 83 -15.69 -4.00 -1.68
C ARG A 83 -15.88 -4.89 -0.46
N PRO A 84 -16.12 -6.20 -0.66
CA PRO A 84 -16.16 -7.14 0.46
C PRO A 84 -14.80 -7.20 1.15
N ILE A 85 -14.80 -7.07 2.47
CA ILE A 85 -13.61 -7.27 3.29
C ILE A 85 -13.23 -8.76 3.21
N PRO A 86 -11.98 -9.10 2.84
CA PRO A 86 -11.51 -10.47 2.81
C PRO A 86 -11.64 -11.11 4.20
N ARG A 87 -12.28 -12.27 4.24
CA ARG A 87 -12.25 -13.17 5.39
C ARG A 87 -11.09 -14.13 5.11
N ASP A 88 -10.14 -14.21 6.03
CA ASP A 88 -8.93 -15.03 5.87
C ASP A 88 -9.17 -16.42 5.28
#